data_AF-A0A060CDH7-F1
#
_entry.id   AF-A0A060CDH7-F1
#
_cell.length_a   1.000
_cell.length_b   1.000
_cell.length_c   1.000
_cell.angle_alpha   90.00
_cell.angle_beta   90.00
_cell.angle_gamma   90.00
#
_symmetry.space_group_name_H-M   'P 1'
#
loop_
_entity.id
_entity.type
_entity.pdbx_description
1 polymer ?
#
loop_
_entity_poly.entity_id
_entity_poly.type
_entity_poly.pdbx_seq_one_letter_code
_entity_poly.pdbx_strand_id
1 'polypeptide(L)'
;VVDGIDDTDILGVEAPLWTETVRDLDDIDALAFPRIAAAAEIAWSPAPGTSADRTWESFRERVGGLAPLWRRLGIGFTPLPGVEWAADPRGLTS
;
A
#
# COMPACT_ATOMS: atom_id res chain seq x y z
N VAL A 1 -12.54 15.59 -12.53
CA VAL A 1 -11.71 16.14 -13.62
C VAL A 1 -11.53 17.62 -13.33
N VAL A 2 -10.29 18.11 -13.33
CA VAL A 2 -10.00 19.55 -13.21
C VAL A 2 -9.77 20.06 -14.62
N ASP A 3 -10.49 21.11 -15.02
CA ASP A 3 -10.41 21.62 -16.39
C ASP A 3 -9.06 22.24 -16.69
N GLY A 4 -8.52 21.94 -17.87
CA GLY A 4 -7.26 22.52 -18.37
C GLY A 4 -5.99 21.92 -17.79
N ILE A 5 -6.08 20.80 -17.07
CA ILE A 5 -4.93 20.05 -16.54
C ILE A 5 -4.83 18.72 -17.28
N ASP A 6 -3.64 18.42 -17.78
CA ASP A 6 -3.29 17.13 -18.38
C ASP A 6 -2.35 16.30 -17.48
N ASP A 7 -2.12 15.04 -17.84
CA ASP A 7 -1.23 14.15 -17.07
C ASP A 7 0.21 14.67 -17.02
N THR A 8 0.64 15.50 -17.99
CA THR A 8 2.00 16.06 -18.02
C THR A 8 2.19 17.21 -17.04
N ASP A 9 1.09 17.83 -16.59
CA ASP A 9 1.07 18.81 -15.52
C ASP A 9 1.17 18.17 -14.12
N ILE A 10 1.00 16.84 -14.00
CA ILE A 10 1.05 16.11 -12.74
C ILE A 10 2.47 15.58 -12.51
N LEU A 11 3.21 16.21 -11.60
CA LEU A 11 4.56 15.76 -11.25
C LEU A 11 4.59 14.37 -10.61
N GLY A 12 3.60 14.04 -9.78
CA GLY A 12 3.55 12.75 -9.10
C GLY A 12 2.55 12.70 -7.94
N VAL A 13 2.77 11.71 -7.06
CA VAL A 13 1.89 11.37 -5.94
C VAL A 13 2.67 11.45 -4.64
N GLU A 14 2.03 11.96 -3.59
CA GLU A 14 2.55 11.98 -2.23
C GLU A 14 1.61 11.21 -1.29
N ALA A 15 2.17 10.58 -0.26
CA ALA A 15 1.44 9.93 0.82
C ALA A 15 1.84 10.55 2.16
N PRO A 16 1.25 11.70 2.54
CA PRO A 16 1.64 12.39 3.77
C PRO A 16 1.22 11.59 5.00
N LEU A 17 2.12 11.51 5.98
CA LEU A 17 1.87 10.95 7.30
C LEU A 17 1.97 12.06 8.34
N TRP A 18 0.82 12.42 8.90
CA TRP A 18 0.68 13.38 9.98
C TRP A 18 1.04 12.71 11.31
N THR A 19 1.83 13.38 12.15
CA THR A 19 2.45 12.77 13.34
C THR A 19 1.82 13.22 14.66
N GLU A 20 0.70 13.93 14.63
CA GLU A 20 0.02 14.44 15.82
C GLU A 20 -0.35 13.32 16.81
N THR A 21 -0.59 12.09 16.32
CA THR A 21 -0.93 10.92 17.13
C THR A 21 0.15 9.84 17.15
N VAL A 22 1.33 10.11 16.57
CA VAL A 22 2.42 9.13 16.44
C VAL A 22 3.36 9.25 17.64
N ARG A 23 3.56 8.16 18.37
CA ARG A 23 4.40 8.15 19.58
C ARG A 23 5.66 7.32 19.43
N ASP A 24 5.65 6.34 18.52
CA ASP A 24 6.75 5.42 18.25
C ASP A 24 6.70 4.92 16.79
N LEU A 25 7.62 4.02 16.43
CA LEU A 25 7.71 3.44 15.10
C LEU A 25 6.54 2.49 14.79
N ASP A 26 5.97 1.83 15.81
CA ASP A 26 4.84 0.92 15.62
C ASP A 26 3.58 1.70 15.22
N ASP A 27 3.37 2.89 15.80
CA ASP A 27 2.32 3.82 15.38
C ASP A 27 2.51 4.25 13.91
N ILE A 28 3.75 4.48 13.45
CA ILE A 28 4.04 4.81 12.04
C ILE A 28 3.64 3.66 11.13
N ASP A 29 4.10 2.45 11.44
CA ASP A 29 3.83 1.24 10.65
C ASP A 29 2.33 0.95 10.56
N ALA A 30 1.62 1.04 11.69
CA ALA A 30 0.18 0.83 11.75
C ALA A 30 -0.62 1.83 10.90
N LEU A 31 -0.13 3.08 10.79
CA LEU A 31 -0.77 4.13 10.00
C LEU A 31 -0.39 4.08 8.52
N ALA A 32 0.90 3.83 8.21
CA ALA A 32 1.41 3.81 6.85
C ALA A 32 1.01 2.53 6.11
N PHE A 33 1.20 1.36 6.71
CA PHE A 33 0.94 0.08 6.08
C PHE A 33 -0.46 -0.45 6.42
N PRO A 34 -1.19 -0.98 5.42
CA PRO A 34 -0.76 -1.32 4.06
C PRO A 34 -0.96 -0.20 3.01
N ARG A 35 -1.56 0.93 3.39
CA ARG A 35 -2.04 1.97 2.45
C ARG A 35 -0.93 2.63 1.63
N ILE A 36 0.29 2.69 2.15
CA ILE A 36 1.46 3.20 1.43
C ILE A 36 1.75 2.39 0.14
N ALA A 37 1.40 1.09 0.11
CA ALA A 37 1.51 0.29 -1.11
C ALA A 37 0.54 0.74 -2.21
N ALA A 38 -0.65 1.23 -1.83
CA ALA A 38 -1.61 1.78 -2.79
C ALA A 38 -1.10 3.11 -3.36
N ALA A 39 -0.53 3.98 -2.52
CA ALA A 39 0.08 5.23 -2.97
C ALA A 39 1.26 4.98 -3.91
N ALA A 40 2.16 4.05 -3.55
CA ALA A 40 3.26 3.63 -4.40
C ALA A 40 2.77 3.06 -5.74
N GLU A 41 1.66 2.32 -5.74
CA GLU A 41 1.14 1.81 -7.01
C GLU A 41 0.53 2.90 -7.89
N ILE A 42 -0.13 3.91 -7.32
CA ILE A 42 -0.58 5.08 -8.11
C ILE A 42 0.64 5.84 -8.66
N ALA A 43 1.70 5.95 -7.87
CA ALA A 43 2.92 6.68 -8.25
C ALA A 43 3.75 5.98 -9.35
N TRP A 44 3.71 4.65 -9.41
CA TRP A 44 4.65 3.86 -10.22
C TRP A 44 4.01 3.06 -11.35
N SER A 45 2.87 2.42 -11.09
CA SER A 45 2.28 1.50 -12.07
C SER A 45 1.55 2.25 -13.18
N PRO A 46 1.35 1.62 -14.35
CA PRO A 46 0.56 2.21 -15.43
C PRO A 46 -0.83 2.65 -14.94
N ALA A 47 -1.36 3.69 -15.58
CA ALA A 47 -2.64 4.26 -15.24
C ALA A 47 -3.78 3.22 -15.27
N PRO A 48 -4.86 3.42 -14.50
CA PRO A 48 -6.04 2.56 -14.58
C PRO A 48 -6.56 2.43 -16.02
N GLY A 49 -6.90 1.21 -16.42
CA GLY A 49 -7.39 0.92 -17.78
C GLY A 49 -6.29 0.73 -18.84
N THR A 50 -5.02 1.02 -18.55
CA THR A 50 -3.90 0.72 -19.45
C THR A 50 -3.16 -0.57 -19.10
N SER A 51 -3.46 -1.16 -17.94
CA SER A 51 -2.94 -2.46 -17.48
C SER A 51 -4.06 -3.29 -16.87
N ALA A 52 -4.10 -4.59 -17.19
CA ALA A 52 -5.04 -5.54 -16.61
C ALA A 52 -4.80 -5.77 -15.10
N ASP A 53 -3.57 -5.53 -14.62
CA ASP A 53 -3.21 -5.65 -13.21
C ASP A 53 -3.59 -4.42 -12.39
N ARG A 54 -3.99 -3.32 -13.04
CA ARG A 54 -4.40 -2.08 -12.38
C ARG A 54 -5.89 -2.10 -12.02
N THR A 55 -6.27 -3.13 -11.28
CA THR A 55 -7.62 -3.34 -10.72
C THR A 55 -7.55 -3.52 -9.21
N TRP A 56 -8.65 -3.25 -8.52
CA TRP A 56 -8.73 -3.48 -7.08
C TRP A 56 -8.55 -4.96 -6.74
N GLU A 57 -9.12 -5.85 -7.55
CA GLU A 57 -9.06 -7.30 -7.38
C GLU A 57 -7.63 -7.82 -7.47
N SER A 58 -6.85 -7.38 -8.46
CA SER A 58 -5.42 -7.73 -8.56
C SER A 58 -4.61 -7.11 -7.43
N PHE A 59 -4.85 -5.83 -7.11
CA PHE A 59 -4.10 -5.13 -6.07
C PHE A 59 -4.28 -5.78 -4.70
N ARG A 60 -5.52 -6.10 -4.29
CA ARG A 60 -5.80 -6.69 -2.97
C ARG A 60 -5.15 -8.07 -2.81
N GLU A 61 -5.06 -8.85 -3.87
CA GLU A 61 -4.35 -10.13 -3.86
C GLU A 61 -2.83 -9.92 -3.70
N ARG A 62 -2.24 -9.04 -4.51
CA ARG A 62 -0.80 -8.75 -4.47
C ARG A 62 -0.35 -8.16 -3.14
N VAL A 63 -1.07 -7.17 -2.61
CA VAL A 63 -0.73 -6.55 -1.32
C VAL A 63 -0.90 -7.54 -0.17
N GLY A 64 -1.92 -8.39 -0.21
CA GLY A 64 -2.12 -9.49 0.73
C GLY A 64 -0.95 -10.48 0.73
N GLY A 65 -0.39 -10.75 -0.46
CA GLY A 65 0.80 -11.56 -0.66
C GLY A 65 2.11 -10.97 -0.12
N LEU A 66 2.16 -9.67 0.16
CA LEU A 66 3.35 -9.03 0.76
C LEU A 66 3.45 -9.22 2.28
N ALA A 67 2.39 -9.66 2.96
CA ALA A 67 2.39 -9.81 4.42
C ALA A 67 3.55 -10.67 4.96
N PRO A 68 3.91 -11.84 4.37
CA PRO A 68 5.07 -12.60 4.81
C PRO A 68 6.40 -11.83 4.66
N LEU A 69 6.52 -10.97 3.63
CA LEU A 69 7.71 -10.13 3.45
C LEU A 69 7.78 -9.06 4.53
N TRP A 70 6.70 -8.31 4.76
CA TRP A 70 6.66 -7.27 5.78
C TRP A 70 6.99 -7.80 7.17
N ARG A 71 6.40 -8.94 7.56
CA ARG A 71 6.75 -9.61 8.84
C ARG A 71 8.23 -9.97 8.94
N ARG A 72 8.84 -10.51 7.88
CA ARG A 72 10.28 -10.83 7.88
C ARG A 72 11.17 -9.60 7.98
N LEU A 73 10.71 -8.45 7.50
CA LEU A 73 11.43 -7.19 7.58
C LEU A 73 11.16 -6.45 8.90
N GLY A 74 10.29 -6.97 9.76
CA GLY A 74 9.89 -6.30 11.01
C GLY A 74 8.96 -5.10 10.77
N ILE A 75 8.28 -5.04 9.63
CA ILE A 75 7.32 -3.98 9.30
C ILE A 75 5.94 -4.39 9.82
N GLY A 76 5.41 -3.62 10.77
CA GLY A 76 4.03 -3.72 11.22
C GLY A 76 3.05 -3.24 10.15
N PHE A 77 1.82 -3.73 10.19
CA PHE A 77 0.74 -3.21 9.34
C PHE A 77 -0.62 -3.51 9.95
N THR A 78 -1.62 -2.69 9.63
CA THR A 78 -3.00 -2.91 10.06
C THR A 78 -3.75 -3.77 9.04
N PRO A 79 -4.13 -5.03 9.34
CA PRO A 79 -4.88 -5.87 8.41
C PRO A 79 -6.25 -5.24 8.10
N LEU A 80 -6.55 -5.06 6.81
CA LEU A 80 -7.79 -4.48 6.35
C LEU A 80 -8.82 -5.55 5.98
N PRO A 81 -10.13 -5.34 6.26
CA PRO A 81 -11.19 -6.20 5.75
C PRO A 81 -11.19 -6.27 4.22
N GLY A 82 -11.51 -7.45 3.65
CA GLY A 82 -11.58 -7.66 2.20
C GLY A 82 -10.24 -7.94 1.51
N VAL A 83 -9.14 -7.94 2.27
CA VAL A 83 -7.82 -8.40 1.83
C VAL A 83 -7.53 -9.75 2.52
N GLU A 84 -7.18 -10.75 1.72
CA GLU A 84 -6.71 -12.04 2.23
C GLU A 84 -5.19 -11.93 2.48
N TRP A 85 -4.77 -12.11 3.74
CA TRP A 85 -3.38 -11.91 4.15
C TRP A 85 -2.63 -13.24 4.21
N ALA A 86 -1.62 -13.42 3.36
CA ALA A 86 -0.85 -14.65 3.32
C ALA A 86 -0.10 -14.91 4.64
N ALA A 87 -0.10 -16.17 5.08
CA ALA A 87 0.69 -16.64 6.22
C ALA A 87 2.18 -16.77 5.86
N ASP A 88 3.09 -16.69 6.83
CA ASP A 88 4.49 -17.07 6.58
C ASP A 88 4.55 -18.59 6.31
N PRO A 89 4.99 -19.04 5.13
CA PRO A 89 5.09 -20.46 4.80
C PRO A 89 6.00 -21.26 5.73
N ARG A 90 6.82 -20.61 6.57
CA ARG A 90 7.68 -21.27 7.58
C ARG A 90 7.03 -21.41 8.96
N GLY A 91 5.77 -21.01 9.12
CA GLY A 91 5.01 -21.21 10.37
C GLY A 91 5.53 -20.40 11.56
N LEU A 92 6.39 -19.41 11.34
CA LEU A 92 6.81 -18.48 12.37
C LEU A 92 5.66 -17.51 12.63
N THR A 93 4.87 -17.80 13.65
CA THR A 93 3.97 -16.81 14.25
C THR A 93 4.87 -15.77 14.91
N SER A 94 4.84 -14.54 14.39
CA SER A 94 5.39 -13.38 15.11
C SER A 94 4.67 -13.19 16.44
#